data_AF-A0A7J4EM03-F1
#
_entry.id   AF-A0A7J4EM03-F1
#
_cell.length_a   1.000
_cell.length_b   1.000
_cell.length_c   1.000
_cell.angle_alpha   90.00
_cell.angle_beta   90.00
_cell.angle_gamma   90.00
#
_symmetry.space_group_name_H-M   'P 1'
#
loop_
_entity.id
_entity.type
_entity.pdbx_description
1 polymer ?
#
loop_
_entity_poly.entity_id
_entity_poly.type
_entity_poly.pdbx_seq_one_letter_code
_entity_poly.pdbx_strand_id
1 'polypeptide(L)'
;MKFYVPHPGHFEGLKQLIEQNKKDIYSIFMAGSPDYIGTGRANLGSPSLEDIAKQTEYVHKNRIKMEMVLNSSCMGGRQLTPEGYRMIHWYFENLNNIGIDSIV
;
A
#
# COMPACT_ATOMS: atom_id res chain seq x y z
N MET A 1 -10.70 -18.29 11.12
CA MET A 1 -9.35 -17.72 10.90
C MET A 1 -9.50 -16.63 9.86
N LYS A 2 -8.83 -15.48 9.99
CA LYS A 2 -8.85 -14.42 8.97
C LYS A 2 -7.47 -14.29 8.31
N PHE A 3 -7.44 -13.84 7.07
CA PHE A 3 -6.26 -13.84 6.22
C PHE A 3 -5.75 -12.43 5.90
N TYR A 4 -4.44 -12.34 5.72
CA TYR A 4 -3.78 -11.22 5.04
C TYR A 4 -3.76 -11.55 3.56
N VAL A 5 -4.38 -10.70 2.74
CA VAL A 5 -4.63 -11.01 1.34
C VAL A 5 -3.91 -10.01 0.44
N PRO A 6 -3.20 -10.44 -0.61
CA PRO A 6 -2.55 -9.54 -1.54
C PRO A 6 -3.57 -8.72 -2.32
N HIS A 7 -3.25 -7.44 -2.51
CA HIS A 7 -3.98 -6.58 -3.43
C HIS A 7 -3.89 -7.12 -4.88
N PRO A 8 -5.01 -7.20 -5.63
CA PRO A 8 -5.05 -7.82 -6.96
C PRO A 8 -4.47 -6.94 -8.09
N GLY A 9 -4.00 -5.73 -7.77
CA GLY A 9 -3.33 -4.81 -8.71
C GLY A 9 -4.22 -3.73 -9.31
N HIS A 10 -5.55 -3.87 -9.23
CA HIS A 10 -6.49 -2.87 -9.71
C HIS A 10 -7.74 -2.78 -8.81
N PHE A 11 -8.37 -1.60 -8.78
CA PHE A 11 -9.42 -1.32 -7.81
C PHE A 11 -10.68 -2.18 -7.99
N GLU A 12 -11.10 -2.47 -9.21
CA GLU A 12 -12.26 -3.35 -9.44
C GLU A 12 -12.04 -4.77 -8.91
N GLY A 13 -10.81 -5.29 -9.01
CA GLY A 13 -10.45 -6.59 -8.45
C GLY A 13 -10.48 -6.56 -6.93
N LEU A 14 -10.04 -5.45 -6.32
CA LEU A 14 -10.10 -5.25 -4.88
C LEU A 14 -11.55 -5.27 -4.37
N LYS A 15 -12.46 -4.59 -5.08
CA LYS A 15 -13.90 -4.59 -4.75
C LYS A 15 -14.47 -6.01 -4.79
N GLN A 16 -14.26 -6.73 -5.90
CA GLN A 16 -14.73 -8.10 -6.06
C GLN A 16 -14.18 -9.03 -4.97
N LEU A 17 -12.89 -8.93 -4.66
CA LEU A 17 -12.22 -9.71 -3.62
C LEU A 17 -12.88 -9.48 -2.25
N ILE A 18 -13.11 -8.22 -1.89
CA ILE A 18 -13.74 -7.86 -0.62
C ILE A 18 -15.21 -8.29 -0.60
N GLU A 19 -15.97 -8.02 -1.65
CA GLU A 19 -17.41 -8.38 -1.72
C GLU A 19 -17.63 -9.88 -1.54
N GLN A 20 -16.77 -10.71 -2.13
CA GLN A 20 -16.89 -12.17 -2.05
C GLN A 20 -16.37 -12.76 -0.74
N ASN A 21 -15.35 -12.16 -0.12
CA ASN A 21 -14.59 -12.79 0.97
C ASN A 21 -14.49 -11.95 2.25
N LYS A 22 -15.29 -10.88 2.40
CA LYS A 22 -15.19 -9.89 3.49
C LYS A 22 -15.00 -10.48 4.89
N LYS A 23 -15.70 -11.58 5.21
CA LYS A 23 -15.68 -12.19 6.55
C LYS A 23 -14.34 -12.85 6.87
N ASP A 24 -13.61 -13.26 5.85
CA ASP A 24 -12.36 -14.01 5.95
C ASP A 24 -11.13 -13.11 5.80
N ILE A 25 -11.29 -11.85 5.41
CA ILE A 25 -10.18 -10.91 5.25
C ILE A 25 -9.94 -10.15 6.56
N TYR A 26 -8.70 -10.19 7.04
CA TYR A 26 -8.20 -9.34 8.12
C TYR A 26 -7.66 -8.02 7.57
N SER A 27 -6.83 -8.14 6.53
CA SER A 27 -6.06 -7.03 5.97
C SER A 27 -5.77 -7.26 4.50
N ILE A 28 -5.71 -6.16 3.74
CA ILE A 28 -5.20 -6.14 2.37
C ILE A 28 -3.82 -5.51 2.41
N PHE A 29 -2.82 -6.22 1.89
CA PHE A 29 -1.49 -5.65 1.71
C PHE A 29 -1.28 -5.27 0.24
N MET A 30 -0.85 -4.04 0.02
CA MET A 30 -0.62 -3.46 -1.30
C MET A 30 0.80 -2.90 -1.36
N ALA A 31 1.38 -2.94 -2.55
CA ALA A 31 2.67 -2.33 -2.78
C ALA A 31 2.58 -0.80 -2.91
N GLY A 32 3.58 -0.09 -2.39
CA GLY A 32 3.69 1.37 -2.53
C GLY A 32 3.95 1.85 -3.95
N SER A 33 4.03 3.18 -4.10
CA SER A 33 4.48 3.75 -5.36
C SER A 33 6.00 3.56 -5.51
N PRO A 34 6.46 2.91 -6.60
CA PRO A 34 7.87 2.69 -6.84
C PRO A 34 8.64 4.01 -7.09
N ASP A 35 7.94 5.13 -7.33
CA ASP A 35 8.56 6.44 -7.52
C ASP A 35 9.26 6.96 -6.25
N TYR A 36 8.81 6.48 -5.07
CA TYR A 36 9.33 6.91 -3.78
C TYR A 36 10.16 5.81 -3.12
N ILE A 37 9.57 4.63 -2.91
CA ILE A 37 10.24 3.50 -2.26
C ILE A 37 9.90 2.25 -3.06
N GLY A 38 10.92 1.43 -3.34
CA GLY A 38 10.71 0.12 -3.97
C GLY A 38 9.76 -0.75 -3.14
N THR A 39 9.24 -1.82 -3.73
CA THR A 39 8.18 -2.62 -3.09
C THR A 39 8.54 -4.09 -2.94
N GLY A 40 9.72 -4.51 -3.42
CA GLY A 40 10.33 -5.80 -3.11
C GLY A 40 9.66 -7.04 -3.70
N ARG A 41 8.41 -6.91 -4.16
CA ARG A 41 7.63 -7.94 -4.85
C ARG A 41 7.19 -7.42 -6.21
N ALA A 42 6.81 -8.33 -7.10
CA ALA A 42 6.23 -7.96 -8.39
C ALA A 42 4.99 -7.10 -8.13
N ASN A 43 5.12 -5.81 -8.42
CA ASN A 43 4.01 -4.88 -8.41
C ASN A 43 3.00 -5.33 -9.47
N LEU A 44 1.82 -5.74 -9.04
CA LEU A 44 0.67 -5.85 -9.94
C LEU A 44 0.11 -4.46 -10.30
N GLY A 45 0.72 -3.38 -9.81
CA GLY A 45 0.45 -1.99 -10.19
C GLY A 45 1.42 -0.98 -9.53
N SER A 46 1.44 0.26 -10.03
CA SER A 46 2.17 1.40 -9.45
C SER A 46 1.16 2.47 -9.04
N PRO A 47 0.50 2.33 -7.87
CA PRO A 47 -0.61 3.20 -7.50
C PRO A 47 -0.11 4.61 -7.16
N SER A 48 -0.86 5.63 -7.59
CA SER A 48 -0.65 7.00 -7.12
C SER A 48 -1.07 7.15 -5.65
N LEU A 49 -0.68 8.23 -4.97
CA LEU A 49 -1.17 8.53 -3.62
C LEU A 49 -2.71 8.65 -3.58
N GLU A 50 -3.31 9.20 -4.63
CA GLU A 50 -4.77 9.33 -4.77
C GLU A 50 -5.45 7.95 -4.88
N ASP A 51 -4.84 7.04 -5.65
CA ASP A 51 -5.33 5.65 -5.74
C ASP A 51 -5.19 4.92 -4.41
N ILE A 52 -4.09 5.12 -3.68
CA ILE A 52 -3.90 4.55 -2.34
C ILE A 52 -4.98 5.09 -1.41
N ALA A 53 -5.24 6.41 -1.43
CA ALA A 53 -6.27 7.04 -0.60
C ALA A 53 -7.66 6.47 -0.86
N LYS A 54 -8.07 6.43 -2.14
CA LYS A 54 -9.38 5.93 -2.56
C LYS A 54 -9.59 4.46 -2.19
N GLN A 55 -8.56 3.64 -2.36
CA GLN A 55 -8.62 2.22 -2.04
C GLN A 55 -8.62 1.98 -0.53
N THR A 56 -7.84 2.75 0.24
CA THR A 56 -7.84 2.73 1.71
C THR A 56 -9.22 3.06 2.26
N GLU A 57 -9.85 4.12 1.75
CA GLU A 57 -11.22 4.50 2.15
C GLU A 57 -12.22 3.36 1.91
N TYR A 58 -12.13 2.69 0.75
CA TYR A 58 -13.02 1.57 0.43
C TYR A 58 -12.78 0.35 1.33
N VAL A 59 -11.52 0.03 1.61
CA VAL A 59 -11.11 -1.06 2.51
C VAL A 59 -11.62 -0.80 3.94
N HIS A 60 -11.46 0.42 4.43
CA HIS A 60 -11.94 0.84 5.75
C HIS A 60 -13.47 0.87 5.86
N LYS A 61 -14.19 1.32 4.82
CA LYS A 61 -15.66 1.20 4.75
C LYS A 61 -16.14 -0.25 4.93
N ASN A 62 -15.28 -1.21 4.59
CA ASN A 62 -15.51 -2.63 4.78
C ASN A 62 -14.95 -3.22 6.09
N ARG A 63 -14.44 -2.38 7.01
CA ARG A 63 -13.84 -2.80 8.29
C ARG A 63 -12.67 -3.77 8.13
N ILE A 64 -11.92 -3.60 7.05
CA ILE A 64 -10.68 -4.32 6.75
C ILE A 64 -9.52 -3.32 6.88
N LYS A 65 -8.32 -3.81 7.19
CA LYS A 65 -7.11 -2.98 7.26
C LYS A 65 -6.41 -2.85 5.92
N MET A 66 -5.71 -1.74 5.69
CA MET A 66 -4.83 -1.53 4.55
C MET A 66 -3.36 -1.47 5.01
N GLU A 67 -2.51 -2.30 4.45
CA GLU A 67 -1.08 -2.36 4.76
C GLU A 67 -0.26 -2.05 3.53
N MET A 68 0.83 -1.29 3.71
CA MET A 68 1.73 -0.92 2.64
C MET A 68 3.03 -1.70 2.70
N VAL A 69 3.30 -2.50 1.68
CA VAL A 69 4.55 -3.24 1.54
C VAL A 69 5.59 -2.34 0.89
N LEU A 70 6.63 -1.99 1.64
CA LEU A 70 7.71 -1.10 1.20
C LEU A 70 9.06 -1.78 1.38
N ASN A 71 9.85 -1.85 0.31
CA ASN A 71 11.20 -2.39 0.32
C ASN A 71 12.21 -1.38 -0.26
N SER A 72 13.09 -0.90 0.62
CA SER A 72 14.14 0.07 0.29
C SER A 72 15.30 -0.49 -0.54
N SER A 73 15.36 -1.81 -0.82
CA SER A 73 16.54 -2.44 -1.41
C SER A 73 16.90 -1.96 -2.83
N CYS A 74 15.97 -1.31 -3.55
CA CYS A 74 16.16 -0.91 -4.96
C CYS A 74 16.10 0.61 -5.22
N MET A 75 16.37 1.47 -4.22
CA MET A 75 16.34 2.94 -4.42
C MET A 75 17.60 3.53 -5.08
N GLY A 76 18.49 2.69 -5.64
CA GLY A 76 19.69 3.15 -6.37
C GLY A 76 20.69 3.97 -5.55
N GLY A 77 20.66 3.84 -4.23
CA GLY A 77 21.49 4.64 -3.31
C GLY A 77 20.90 6.01 -2.98
N ARG A 78 19.74 6.38 -3.55
CA ARG A 78 19.07 7.66 -3.26
C ARG A 78 18.74 7.82 -1.78
N GLN A 79 18.42 6.71 -1.10
CA GLN A 79 18.19 6.69 0.35
C GLN A 79 19.40 7.14 1.19
N LEU A 80 20.60 7.20 0.61
CA LEU A 80 21.83 7.66 1.26
C LEU A 80 22.06 9.18 1.10
N THR A 81 21.21 9.89 0.35
CA THR A 81 21.31 11.34 0.19
C THR A 81 20.29 12.08 1.06
N PRO A 82 20.56 13.35 1.46
CA PRO A 82 19.58 14.16 2.17
C PRO A 82 18.25 14.31 1.43
N GLU A 83 18.29 14.36 0.10
CA GLU A 83 17.10 14.45 -0.76
C GLU A 83 16.25 13.18 -0.69
N GLY A 84 16.89 12.00 -0.73
CA GLY A 84 16.18 10.74 -0.59
C GLY A 84 15.59 10.56 0.81
N TYR A 85 16.33 10.94 1.85
CA TYR A 85 15.79 10.94 3.22
C TYR A 85 14.53 11.81 3.35
N ARG A 86 14.58 13.06 2.85
CA ARG A 86 13.41 13.97 2.86
C ARG A 86 12.23 13.40 2.07
N MET A 87 12.49 12.77 0.93
CA MET A 87 11.46 12.18 0.08
C MET A 87 10.80 10.96 0.75
N ILE A 88 11.56 10.08 1.42
CA ILE A 88 11.03 8.96 2.21
C ILE A 88 10.14 9.47 3.35
N HIS A 89 10.61 10.47 4.09
CA HIS A 89 9.82 11.08 5.17
C HIS A 89 8.51 11.67 4.66
N TRP A 90 8.58 12.47 3.59
CA TRP A 90 7.39 13.04 2.95
C TRP A 90 6.42 11.94 2.51
N TYR A 91 6.91 10.84 1.95
CA TYR A 91 6.05 9.73 1.53
C TYR A 91 5.36 9.05 2.73
N PHE A 92 6.09 8.78 3.81
CA PHE A 92 5.52 8.23 5.04
C PHE A 92 4.48 9.16 5.68
N GLU A 93 4.71 10.48 5.68
CA GLU A 93 3.72 11.45 6.14
C GLU A 93 2.45 11.40 5.30
N ASN A 94 2.57 11.30 3.97
CA ASN A 94 1.40 11.17 3.10
C ASN A 94 0.64 9.87 3.35
N LEU A 95 1.34 8.74 3.49
CA LEU A 95 0.73 7.45 3.83
C LEU A 95 0.00 7.50 5.18
N ASN A 96 0.61 8.13 6.19
CA ASN A 96 0.00 8.33 7.50
C ASN A 96 -1.24 9.24 7.42
N ASN A 97 -1.18 10.32 6.63
CA ASN A 97 -2.31 11.22 6.42
C ASN A 97 -3.47 10.55 5.67
N ILE A 98 -3.18 9.62 4.76
CA ILE A 98 -4.18 8.77 4.11
C ILE A 98 -4.84 7.83 5.14
N GLY A 99 -4.11 7.46 6.19
CA GLY A 99 -4.59 6.59 7.25
C GLY A 99 -4.38 5.11 6.99
N ILE A 100 -3.34 4.71 6.26
CA ILE A 100 -2.98 3.28 6.17
C ILE A 100 -2.73 2.71 7.58
N ASP A 101 -3.02 1.42 7.79
CA ASP A 101 -2.95 0.81 9.11
C ASP A 101 -1.52 0.41 9.51
N SER A 102 -0.67 0.05 8.54
CA SER A 102 0.75 -0.24 8.79
C SER A 102 1.60 -0.23 7.53
N ILE A 103 2.92 -0.19 7.73
CA ILE A 103 3.95 -0.41 6.72
C ILE A 103 4.66 -1.73 7.06
N VAL A 104 4.86 -2.58 6.06
CA VAL A 104 5.44 -3.94 6.18
C VAL A 104 6.61 -4.13 5.23
#